data_AF-A0A6M8W727-F1
#
_entry.id   AF-A0A6M8W727-F1
#
_cell.length_a   1.000
_cell.length_b   1.000
_cell.length_c   1.000
_cell.angle_alpha   90.00
_cell.angle_beta   90.00
_cell.angle_gamma   90.00
#
_symmetry.space_group_name_H-M   'P 1'
#
loop_
_entity.id
_entity.type
_entity.pdbx_description
1 polymer ?
#
loop_
_entity_poly.entity_id
_entity_poly.type
_entity_poly.pdbx_seq_one_letter_code
_entity_poly.pdbx_strand_id
1 'polypeptide(L)' 'MRDNDTTTTPMLIGRDEACRVLGIGRRKLWELTNRGVIPHVRIDRAIRYSPDSLRRWIAAQEQGGARR' A
#
# COMPACT_ATOMS: atom_id res chain seq x y z
N MET A 1 -6.77 -28.51 -19.50
CA MET A 1 -7.77 -27.45 -19.67
C MET A 1 -7.22 -26.23 -18.93
N ARG A 2 -6.82 -25.18 -19.67
CA ARG A 2 -6.21 -23.96 -19.08
C ARG A 2 -7.35 -23.04 -18.67
N ASP A 3 -7.66 -23.00 -17.38
CA ASP A 3 -8.57 -21.99 -16.85
C ASP A 3 -7.79 -20.69 -16.68
N ASN A 4 -8.32 -19.65 -17.31
CA ASN A 4 -7.79 -18.30 -17.45
C ASN A 4 -7.61 -17.65 -16.06
N ASP A 5 -6.37 -17.62 -15.56
CA ASP A 5 -5.98 -16.80 -14.41
C ASP A 5 -6.10 -15.33 -14.82
N THR A 6 -7.32 -14.79 -14.79
CA THR A 6 -7.51 -13.36 -14.59
C THR A 6 -6.92 -13.06 -13.23
N THR A 7 -5.62 -12.77 -13.20
CA THR A 7 -4.83 -12.31 -12.07
C THR A 7 -5.43 -10.99 -11.61
N THR A 8 -6.58 -11.10 -10.95
CA THR A 8 -7.38 -9.98 -10.47
C THR A 8 -6.61 -9.47 -9.28
N THR A 9 -5.65 -8.61 -9.56
CA THR A 9 -4.85 -7.93 -8.54
C THR A 9 -5.85 -7.31 -7.59
N PRO A 10 -5.86 -7.70 -6.29
CA PRO A 10 -6.85 -7.20 -5.36
C PRO A 10 -6.76 -5.68 -5.33
N MET A 11 -7.87 -5.00 -5.64
CA MET A 11 -7.94 -3.54 -5.66
C MET A 11 -7.54 -2.92 -4.32
N LEU A 12 -7.70 -3.69 -3.24
CA LEU A 12 -7.40 -3.31 -1.87
C LEU A 12 -6.70 -4.46 -1.14
N ILE A 13 -5.55 -4.16 -0.55
CA ILE A 13 -4.76 -5.08 0.24
C ILE A 13 -4.94 -4.84 1.74
N GLY A 14 -4.75 -5.91 2.51
CA GLY A 14 -4.82 -5.88 3.97
C GLY A 14 -3.57 -5.25 4.61
N ARG A 15 -3.60 -5.12 5.94
CA ARG A 15 -2.49 -4.55 6.71
C ARG A 15 -1.20 -5.38 6.60
N ASP A 16 -1.31 -6.70 6.74
CA ASP A 16 -0.16 -7.60 6.69
C ASP A 16 0.48 -7.64 5.28
N GLU A 17 -0.35 -7.56 4.23
CA GLU A 17 0.13 -7.47 2.86
C GLU A 17 0.77 -6.11 2.57
N ALA A 18 0.17 -5.00 3.03
CA ALA A 18 0.79 -3.67 2.93
C ALA A 18 2.14 -3.62 3.66
N CYS A 19 2.28 -4.29 4.81
CA CYS A 19 3.58 -4.42 5.49
C CYS A 19 4.61 -5.15 4.63
N ARG A 20 4.22 -6.25 3.96
CA ARG A 20 5.10 -7.00 3.06
C ARG A 20 5.50 -6.18 1.84
N VAL A 21 4.55 -5.50 1.21
CA VAL A 21 4.78 -4.67 0.02
C VAL A 21 5.68 -3.47 0.32
N LEU A 22 5.48 -2.81 1.47
CA LEU A 22 6.26 -1.64 1.87
C LEU A 22 7.55 -2.00 2.62
N GLY A 23 7.74 -3.26 3.02
CA GLY A 23 8.90 -3.69 3.81
C GLY A 23 8.96 -3.10 5.22
N ILE A 24 7.83 -2.67 5.80
CA ILE A 24 7.78 -2.05 7.14
C ILE A 24 7.00 -2.89 8.14
N GLY A 25 7.33 -2.75 9.42
CA GLY A 25 6.62 -3.43 10.50
C GLY A 25 5.20 -2.87 10.73
N ARG A 26 4.29 -3.73 11.23
CA ARG A 26 2.88 -3.39 11.51
C ARG A 26 2.69 -2.15 12.39
N ARG A 27 3.57 -1.96 13.39
CA ARG A 27 3.53 -0.78 14.28
C ARG A 27 3.81 0.51 13.49
N LYS A 28 4.84 0.49 12.65
CA LYS A 28 5.20 1.63 11.80
C LYS A 28 4.12 1.94 10.77
N LEU A 29 3.57 0.90 10.13
CA LEU A 29 2.44 1.08 9.21
C LEU A 29 1.25 1.73 9.92
N TRP A 30 0.87 1.25 11.10
CA TRP A 30 -0.22 1.86 11.87
C TRP A 30 0.07 3.33 12.21
N GLU A 31 1.28 3.65 12.67
CA GLU A 31 1.66 5.03 13.01
C GLU A 31 1.53 5.96 11.80
N LEU A 32 1.98 5.53 10.63
CA LEU A 32 1.90 6.30 9.40
C LEU A 32 0.45 6.46 8.92
N THR A 33 -0.36 5.41 9.04
CA THR A 33 -1.79 5.45 8.73
C THR A 33 -2.54 6.38 9.68
N ASN A 34 -2.28 6.30 10.99
CA ASN A 34 -2.90 7.16 12.00
C ASN A 34 -2.50 8.63 11.85
N ARG A 35 -1.27 8.89 11.39
CA ARG A 35 -0.80 10.25 11.05
C ARG A 35 -1.34 10.75 9.69
N GLY A 36 -2.04 9.92 8.92
CA GLY A 36 -2.53 10.27 7.59
C GLY A 36 -1.41 10.40 6.54
N VAL A 37 -0.22 9.86 6.80
CA VAL A 37 0.93 9.97 5.89
C VAL A 37 0.81 9.01 4.71
N ILE A 38 0.34 7.78 4.96
CA ILE A 38 0.13 6.75 3.93
C ILE A 38 -1.32 6.81 3.44
N PRO A 39 -1.55 6.76 2.11
CA PRO A 39 -2.90 6.70 1.56
C PRO A 39 -3.58 5.39 1.97
N HIS A 40 -4.73 5.51 2.61
CA HIS A 40 -5.52 4.37 3.08
C HIS A 40 -7.00 4.58 2.80
N VAL A 41 -7.72 3.48 2.66
CA VAL A 41 -9.17 3.45 2.51
C VAL A 41 -9.75 2.86 3.78
N ARG A 42 -10.57 3.65 4.48
CA ARG A 42 -11.28 3.20 5.67
C ARG A 42 -12.69 2.76 5.27
N ILE A 43 -12.96 1.48 5.43
CA ILE A 43 -14.28 0.86 5.22
C ILE A 43 -14.80 0.49 6.59
N ASP A 44 -15.62 1.37 7.18
CA ASP A 44 -16.10 1.24 8.56
C ASP A 44 -14.94 1.09 9.58
N ARG A 45 -14.82 -0.08 10.22
CA ARG A 45 -13.71 -0.43 11.13
C ARG A 45 -12.48 -1.02 10.44
N ALA A 46 -12.58 -1.35 9.16
CA ALA A 46 -11.51 -2.00 8.41
C ALA A 46 -10.66 -0.97 7.66
N ILE A 47 -9.34 -1.06 7.83
CA ILE A 47 -8.38 -0.29 7.04
C ILE A 47 -7.86 -1.16 5.91
N ARG A 48 -7.86 -0.60 4.70
CA ARG A 48 -7.35 -1.21 3.48
C ARG A 48 -6.43 -0.24 2.75
N TYR A 49 -5.55 -0.77 1.94
CA TYR A 49 -4.59 0.02 1.17
C TYR A 49 -4.79 -0.30 -0.31
N SER A 50 -4.84 0.71 -1.16
CA SER A 50 -4.84 0.47 -2.61
C SER A 50 -3.40 0.37 -3.09
N PRO A 51 -3.01 -0.71 -3.79
CA PRO A 51 -1.67 -0.84 -4.37
C PRO A 51 -1.30 0.35 -5.27
N ASP A 52 -2.23 0.85 -6.09
CA ASP A 52 -2.01 1.99 -6.97
C ASP A 52 -1.73 3.28 -6.20
N SER A 53 -2.49 3.53 -5.13
CA SER A 53 -2.25 4.68 -4.26
C SER A 53 -0.91 4.58 -3.54
N LEU A 54 -0.54 3.39 -3.07
CA LEU A 54 0.78 3.16 -2.45
C LEU A 54 1.91 3.42 -3.45
N ARG A 55 1.79 2.95 -4.70
CA ARG A 55 2.78 3.21 -5.76
C ARG A 55 2.96 4.71 -6.02
N ARG A 56 1.85 5.46 -6.16
CA ARG A 56 1.89 6.91 -6.35
C ARG A 56 2.48 7.63 -5.15
N TRP A 57 2.17 7.18 -3.94
CA TRP A 57 2.74 7.73 -2.72
C TRP A 57 4.24 7.49 -2.64
N ILE A 58 4.73 6.28 -2.94
CA ILE A 58 6.17 6.00 -3.00
C ILE A 58 6.85 6.95 -3.99
N ALA A 59 6.32 7.06 -5.22
CA ALA A 59 6.85 7.97 -6.23
C ALA A 59 6.86 9.44 -5.79
N ALA A 60 5.87 9.88 -5.00
CA ALA A 60 5.85 11.22 -4.42
C ALA A 60 6.82 11.40 -3.23
N GLN A 61 7.14 10.33 -2.51
CA GLN A 61 8.11 10.33 -1.40
C GLN A 61 9.55 10.15 -1.87
N GLU A 62 9.77 9.67 -3.10
CA GLU A 62 11.08 9.59 -3.75
C GLU A 62 11.65 10.99 -4.00
N GLN A 63 12.20 11.60 -2.95
CA GLN A 63 12.79 12.94 -2.99
C GLN A 63 14.26 12.94 -3.43
N GLY A 64 14.83 11.82 -3.89
CA GLY A 64 16.28 11.69 -4.03
C GLY A 64 16.77 10.57 -4.93
N GLY A 65 16.75 10.83 -6.23
CA GLY A 65 17.53 10.09 -7.24
C GLY A 65 18.10 11.00 -8.34
N ALA A 66 17.85 12.31 -8.28
CA ALA A 66 18.51 13.27 -9.15
C ALA A 66 19.94 13.46 -8.64
N ARG A 67 20.83 12.57 -9.07
CA ARG A 67 22.25 12.90 -9.21
C ARG A 67 22.30 14.06 -10.22
N ARG A 68 22.39 15.29 -9.70
CA ARG A 68 22.92 16.44 -10.43
C ARG A 68 24.25 16.81 -9.81
#